data_AF-A0A927X693-F1
#
_entry.id   AF-A0A927X693-F1
#
_cell.length_a   1.000
_cell.length_b   1.000
_cell.length_c   1.000
_cell.angle_alpha   90.00
_cell.angle_beta   90.00
_cell.angle_gamma   90.00
#
_symmetry.space_group_name_H-M   'P 1'
#
loop_
_entity.id
_entity.type
_entity.pdbx_description
1 polymer ?
#
loop_
_entity_poly.entity_id
_entity_poly.type
_entity_poly.pdbx_seq_one_letter_code
_entity_poly.pdbx_strand_id
1 'polypeptide(L)'
;MEYKEEIKMKILLHIPHTSLRVPKAFYKGLRITKEEFRKYNLKMSDIYVDYLFSDIKAIKIKPKYSRLYCDIEKFKDNSKEFMFKYGQGVIYTHTYDGILFHQHDDKYKNKVYKYYDKYHNRLDRITKRIIKKDKLLILDIHSYSDELAIKHHNAPFPDICIGVEKDYYDEEILN
;
A
#
# COMPACT_ATOMS: atom_id res chain seq x y z
N MET A 1 -20.68 41.57 3.96
CA MET A 1 -19.41 41.12 3.34
C MET A 1 -19.32 39.61 3.50
N GLU A 2 -19.63 38.85 2.46
CA GLU A 2 -19.35 37.41 2.45
C GLU A 2 -17.85 37.22 2.25
N TYR A 3 -17.16 36.75 3.29
CA TYR A 3 -15.82 36.20 3.12
C TYR A 3 -15.95 34.92 2.29
N LYS A 4 -15.54 34.95 1.02
CA LYS A 4 -15.31 33.72 0.27
C LYS A 4 -14.15 32.99 0.94
N GLU A 5 -14.42 31.85 1.59
CA GLU A 5 -13.35 30.97 2.07
C GLU A 5 -12.45 30.60 0.88
N GLU A 6 -11.16 30.87 1.01
CA GLU A 6 -10.15 30.54 -0.01
C GLU A 6 -9.97 29.01 -0.07
N ILE A 7 -10.24 28.40 -1.22
CA ILE A 7 -10.01 26.97 -1.47
C ILE A 7 -8.51 26.71 -1.50
N LYS A 8 -8.00 25.84 -0.62
CA LYS A 8 -6.57 25.48 -0.59
C LYS A 8 -6.35 24.10 -1.17
N MET A 9 -5.15 23.85 -1.70
CA MET A 9 -4.70 22.49 -2.00
C MET A 9 -4.19 21.83 -0.72
N LYS A 10 -4.67 20.63 -0.40
CA LYS A 10 -4.16 19.78 0.66
C LYS A 10 -3.44 18.58 0.07
N ILE A 11 -2.33 18.19 0.69
CA ILE A 11 -1.57 17.00 0.31
C ILE A 11 -1.83 15.90 1.35
N LEU A 12 -2.19 14.73 0.87
CA LEU A 12 -2.22 13.49 1.63
C LEU A 12 -1.16 12.54 1.09
N LEU A 13 -0.21 12.17 1.93
CA LEU A 13 0.78 11.13 1.64
C LEU A 13 0.23 9.78 2.10
N HIS A 14 -0.09 8.94 1.12
CA HIS A 14 -0.45 7.53 1.32
C HIS A 14 0.85 6.72 1.33
N ILE A 15 1.14 6.03 2.44
CA ILE A 15 2.42 5.33 2.64
C ILE A 15 2.12 3.90 3.10
N PRO A 16 1.81 2.99 2.17
CA PRO A 16 1.12 1.74 2.45
C PRO A 16 2.04 0.63 2.97
N HIS A 17 3.33 0.60 2.60
CA HIS A 17 4.14 -0.63 2.71
C HIS A 17 5.37 -0.53 3.63
N THR A 18 5.45 0.47 4.51
CA THR A 18 6.63 0.68 5.39
C THR A 18 6.69 -0.22 6.62
N SER A 19 5.57 -0.79 7.07
CA SER A 19 5.52 -1.52 8.34
C SER A 19 5.88 -3.00 8.16
N LEU A 20 6.85 -3.52 8.93
CA LEU A 20 7.16 -4.97 8.93
C LEU A 20 6.30 -5.81 9.89
N ARG A 21 5.41 -5.19 10.66
CA ARG A 21 4.73 -5.87 11.78
C ARG A 21 3.63 -6.82 11.29
N VAL A 22 3.55 -7.99 11.90
CA VAL A 22 2.43 -8.93 11.73
C VAL A 22 1.92 -9.40 13.09
N PRO A 23 0.61 -9.67 13.25
CA PRO A 23 0.08 -10.14 14.53
C PRO A 23 0.53 -11.57 14.83
N LYS A 24 0.59 -11.97 16.11
CA LYS A 24 1.00 -13.35 16.51
C LYS A 24 0.22 -14.46 15.78
N ALA A 25 -1.06 -14.23 15.50
CA ALA A 25 -1.92 -15.19 14.80
C ALA A 25 -1.46 -15.45 13.34
N PHE A 26 -0.73 -14.53 12.72
CA PHE A 26 -0.14 -14.69 11.39
C PHE A 26 0.71 -15.96 11.30
N TYR A 27 1.55 -16.20 12.31
CA TYR A 27 2.50 -17.30 12.33
C TYR A 27 1.88 -18.69 12.39
N LYS A 28 0.58 -18.81 12.70
CA LYS A 28 -0.12 -20.10 12.68
C LYS A 28 -0.29 -20.66 11.26
N GLY A 29 -0.38 -19.77 10.26
CA GLY A 29 -0.49 -20.13 8.86
C GLY A 29 0.84 -20.16 8.11
N LEU A 30 1.95 -19.82 8.77
CA LEU A 30 3.25 -19.73 8.11
C LEU A 30 3.75 -21.14 7.73
N ARG A 31 4.18 -21.29 6.48
CA ARG A 31 4.69 -22.55 5.89
C ARG A 31 6.19 -22.55 5.64
N ILE A 32 6.83 -21.40 5.79
CA ILE A 32 8.29 -21.23 5.80
C ILE A 32 8.77 -20.92 7.22
N THR A 33 10.07 -20.91 7.43
CA THR A 33 10.64 -20.49 8.70
C THR A 33 10.36 -19.01 8.97
N LYS A 34 10.36 -18.62 10.26
CA LYS A 34 10.22 -17.21 10.65
C LYS A 34 11.38 -16.35 10.12
N GLU A 35 12.54 -16.92 9.89
CA GLU A 35 13.70 -16.21 9.35
C GLU A 35 13.51 -15.92 7.86
N GLU A 36 13.13 -16.93 7.06
CA GLU A 36 12.80 -16.75 5.65
C GLU A 36 11.68 -15.72 5.47
N PHE A 37 10.63 -15.80 6.31
CA PHE A 37 9.57 -14.79 6.30
C PHE A 37 10.09 -13.38 6.58
N ARG A 38 10.98 -13.21 7.57
CA ARG A 38 11.52 -11.87 7.88
C ARG A 38 12.34 -11.31 6.73
N LYS A 39 13.17 -12.13 6.09
CA LYS A 39 13.95 -11.75 4.90
C LYS A 39 13.03 -11.35 3.75
N TYR A 40 12.02 -12.17 3.47
CA TYR A 40 11.03 -11.91 2.42
C TYR A 40 10.21 -10.64 2.70
N ASN A 41 9.74 -10.47 3.94
CA ASN A 41 8.99 -9.30 4.37
C ASN A 41 9.80 -8.01 4.24
N LEU A 42 11.09 -8.05 4.60
CA LEU A 42 11.99 -6.92 4.40
C LEU A 42 12.13 -6.57 2.92
N LYS A 43 12.34 -7.58 2.07
CA LYS A 43 12.52 -7.41 0.62
C LYS A 43 11.29 -6.87 -0.11
N MET A 44 10.09 -7.19 0.38
CA MET A 44 8.82 -6.77 -0.22
C MET A 44 8.28 -5.43 0.32
N SER A 45 8.92 -4.86 1.33
CA SER A 45 8.42 -3.66 2.02
C SER A 45 9.17 -2.42 1.59
N ASP A 46 8.47 -1.30 1.64
CA ASP A 46 8.96 0.00 1.18
C ASP A 46 9.64 0.72 2.35
N ILE A 47 10.69 0.11 2.88
CA ILE A 47 11.32 0.52 4.13
C ILE A 47 11.93 1.92 3.97
N TYR A 48 11.76 2.75 5.00
CA TYR A 48 12.26 4.14 5.08
C TYR A 48 11.63 5.14 4.12
N VAL A 49 10.66 4.75 3.29
CA VAL A 49 9.91 5.71 2.48
C VAL A 49 9.22 6.77 3.35
N ASP A 50 8.69 6.39 4.52
CA ASP A 50 8.10 7.37 5.44
C ASP A 50 9.12 8.35 6.04
N TYR A 51 10.39 7.96 6.13
CA TYR A 51 11.48 8.82 6.59
C TYR A 51 11.82 9.90 5.55
N LEU A 52 11.83 9.56 4.27
CA LEU A 52 12.08 10.52 3.16
C LEU A 52 11.10 11.70 3.19
N PHE A 53 9.88 11.46 3.63
CA PHE A 53 8.82 12.49 3.71
C PHE A 53 8.62 13.02 5.12
N SER A 54 9.52 12.76 6.07
CA SER A 54 9.34 13.09 7.49
C SER A 54 9.11 14.60 7.74
N ASP A 55 9.85 15.47 7.04
CA ASP A 55 9.77 16.92 7.18
C ASP A 55 8.66 17.59 6.36
N ILE A 56 8.00 16.84 5.47
CA ILE A 56 6.89 17.36 4.67
C ILE A 56 5.65 17.56 5.55
N LYS A 57 5.18 18.81 5.60
CA LYS A 57 3.94 19.22 6.27
C LYS A 57 2.72 18.81 5.44
N ALA A 58 2.35 17.54 5.55
CA ALA A 58 1.20 16.95 4.87
C ALA A 58 0.42 16.02 5.82
N ILE A 59 -0.80 15.66 5.42
CA ILE A 59 -1.55 14.61 6.09
C ILE A 59 -0.90 13.28 5.71
N LYS A 60 -0.53 12.45 6.69
CA LYS A 60 0.13 11.15 6.44
C LYS A 60 -0.77 10.03 6.91
N ILE A 61 -0.93 9.00 6.09
CA ILE A 61 -1.63 7.77 6.46
C ILE A 61 -0.77 6.57 6.11
N LYS A 62 -0.62 5.67 7.09
CA LYS A 62 0.13 4.42 6.94
C LYS A 62 -0.49 3.32 7.79
N PRO A 63 -0.51 2.07 7.31
CA PRO A 63 -0.92 0.95 8.14
C PRO A 63 0.13 0.64 9.21
N LYS A 64 -0.28 -0.06 10.27
CA LYS A 64 0.62 -0.51 11.35
C LYS A 64 1.07 -1.97 11.15
N TYR A 65 0.85 -2.51 9.97
CA TYR A 65 1.07 -3.91 9.63
C TYR A 65 1.68 -4.03 8.24
N SER A 66 2.36 -5.15 8.01
CA SER A 66 2.96 -5.48 6.72
C SER A 66 1.93 -5.77 5.65
N ARG A 67 2.28 -5.40 4.42
CA ARG A 67 1.55 -5.79 3.21
C ARG A 67 1.39 -7.30 3.09
N LEU A 68 2.37 -8.08 3.58
CA LEU A 68 2.30 -9.54 3.57
C LEU A 68 1.26 -10.09 4.57
N TYR A 69 0.82 -9.29 5.54
CA TYR A 69 -0.33 -9.61 6.37
C TYR A 69 -1.64 -9.15 5.75
N CYS A 70 -1.66 -7.91 5.26
CA CYS A 70 -2.83 -7.26 4.67
C CYS A 70 -2.32 -6.18 3.71
N ASP A 71 -2.35 -6.44 2.41
CA ASP A 71 -2.01 -5.44 1.41
C ASP A 71 -3.24 -4.58 1.13
N ILE A 72 -3.17 -3.31 1.50
CA ILE A 72 -4.29 -2.34 1.36
C ILE A 72 -4.38 -1.75 -0.04
N GLU A 73 -3.51 -2.17 -0.96
CA GLU A 73 -3.50 -1.72 -2.36
C GLU A 73 -3.91 -2.81 -3.34
N LYS A 74 -4.41 -3.91 -2.79
CA LYS A 74 -4.96 -5.01 -3.57
C LYS A 74 -6.47 -4.96 -3.51
N PHE A 75 -7.13 -5.23 -4.63
CA PHE A 75 -8.59 -5.29 -4.62
C PHE A 75 -9.07 -6.51 -3.84
N LYS A 76 -10.06 -6.31 -2.96
CA LYS A 76 -10.74 -7.42 -2.28
C LYS A 76 -11.44 -8.38 -3.24
N ASP A 77 -11.95 -7.84 -4.33
CA ASP A 77 -12.57 -8.61 -5.40
C ASP A 77 -11.47 -9.24 -6.24
N ASN A 78 -11.28 -10.55 -6.07
CA ASN A 78 -10.26 -11.32 -6.76
C ASN A 78 -10.39 -11.27 -8.28
N SER A 79 -11.60 -11.02 -8.82
CA SER A 79 -11.78 -10.88 -10.28
C SER A 79 -11.18 -9.58 -10.82
N LYS A 80 -10.96 -8.59 -9.94
CA LYS A 80 -10.37 -7.28 -10.25
C LYS A 80 -8.90 -7.20 -9.84
N GLU A 81 -8.41 -8.16 -9.05
CA GLU A 81 -7.04 -8.20 -8.58
C GLU A 81 -6.20 -9.18 -9.41
N PHE A 82 -5.51 -8.68 -10.43
CA PHE A 82 -4.67 -9.51 -11.29
C PHE A 82 -3.61 -10.32 -10.51
N MET A 83 -3.04 -9.75 -9.44
CA MET A 83 -2.00 -10.42 -8.66
C MET A 83 -2.55 -11.55 -7.77
N PHE A 84 -3.88 -11.66 -7.62
CA PHE A 84 -4.50 -12.74 -6.87
C PHE A 84 -4.15 -14.12 -7.43
N LYS A 85 -4.05 -14.25 -8.77
CA LYS A 85 -3.69 -15.53 -9.42
C LYS A 85 -2.27 -16.00 -9.10
N TYR A 86 -1.39 -15.10 -8.66
CA TYR A 86 -0.04 -15.41 -8.21
C TYR A 86 0.05 -15.52 -6.68
N GLY A 87 -1.10 -15.55 -5.98
CA GLY A 87 -1.13 -15.60 -4.53
C GLY A 87 -0.72 -14.30 -3.85
N GLN A 88 -0.85 -13.15 -4.52
CA GLN A 88 -0.46 -11.82 -4.03
C GLN A 88 -1.63 -10.83 -4.07
N GLY A 89 -2.81 -11.26 -3.61
CA GLY A 89 -3.97 -10.39 -3.38
C GLY A 89 -3.90 -9.68 -2.02
N VAL A 90 -5.05 -9.24 -1.47
CA VAL A 90 -5.11 -8.61 -0.13
C VAL A 90 -4.42 -9.44 0.96
N ILE A 91 -4.51 -10.77 0.83
CA ILE A 91 -3.82 -11.72 1.69
C ILE A 91 -2.88 -12.52 0.81
N TYR A 92 -1.59 -12.38 1.07
CA TYR A 92 -0.57 -13.10 0.33
C TYR A 92 -0.55 -14.56 0.79
N THR A 93 -0.42 -15.48 -0.16
CA THR A 93 -0.22 -16.91 0.06
C THR A 93 1.13 -17.37 -0.46
N HIS A 94 1.60 -16.75 -1.56
CA HIS A 94 2.84 -17.13 -2.23
C HIS A 94 3.84 -15.98 -2.24
N THR A 95 5.11 -16.34 -2.22
CA THR A 95 6.22 -15.42 -2.46
C THR A 95 6.25 -14.99 -3.93
N TYR A 96 7.05 -13.98 -4.29
CA TYR A 96 7.20 -13.53 -5.68
C TYR A 96 7.64 -14.64 -6.64
N ASP A 97 8.33 -15.67 -6.14
CA ASP A 97 8.84 -16.83 -6.88
C ASP A 97 7.93 -18.05 -6.78
N GLY A 98 6.71 -17.88 -6.25
CA GLY A 98 5.67 -18.92 -6.26
C GLY A 98 5.78 -19.95 -5.14
N ILE A 99 6.59 -19.71 -4.11
CA ILE A 99 6.65 -20.59 -2.92
C ILE A 99 5.46 -20.28 -2.02
N LEU A 100 4.66 -21.29 -1.69
CA LEU A 100 3.59 -21.16 -0.69
C LEU A 100 4.21 -20.86 0.69
N PHE A 101 4.05 -19.63 1.20
CA PHE A 101 4.58 -19.23 2.50
C PHE A 101 3.52 -19.03 3.56
N HIS A 102 2.26 -18.82 3.18
CA HIS A 102 1.15 -18.63 4.11
C HIS A 102 -0.11 -19.34 3.65
N GLN A 103 -0.68 -20.13 4.55
CA GLN A 103 -1.97 -20.78 4.34
C GLN A 103 -2.96 -20.28 5.40
N HIS A 104 -4.17 -19.96 4.96
CA HIS A 104 -5.20 -19.40 5.81
C HIS A 104 -6.56 -20.05 5.57
N ASP A 105 -7.38 -20.06 6.62
CA ASP A 105 -8.80 -20.41 6.56
C ASP A 105 -9.66 -19.15 6.41
N ASP A 106 -10.96 -19.33 6.21
CA ASP A 106 -11.91 -18.23 6.08
C ASP A 106 -12.00 -17.37 7.34
N LYS A 107 -11.78 -17.97 8.52
CA LYS A 107 -11.76 -17.24 9.79
C LYS A 107 -10.62 -16.22 9.84
N TYR A 108 -9.43 -16.62 9.41
CA TYR A 108 -8.28 -15.74 9.29
C TYR A 108 -8.52 -14.67 8.21
N LYS A 109 -9.04 -15.06 7.05
CA LYS A 109 -9.37 -14.14 5.95
C LYS A 109 -10.32 -13.04 6.39
N ASN A 110 -11.42 -13.40 7.03
CA ASN A 110 -12.40 -12.45 7.59
C ASN A 110 -11.78 -11.53 8.64
N LYS A 111 -10.81 -12.01 9.42
CA LYS A 111 -10.09 -11.17 10.38
C LYS A 111 -9.21 -10.14 9.67
N VAL A 112 -8.49 -10.54 8.63
CA VAL A 112 -7.65 -9.63 7.84
C VAL A 112 -8.49 -8.56 7.14
N TYR A 113 -9.63 -8.94 6.56
CA TYR A 113 -10.52 -7.97 5.90
C TYR A 113 -11.03 -6.88 6.83
N LYS A 114 -11.19 -7.13 8.13
CA LYS A 114 -11.50 -6.07 9.10
C LYS A 114 -10.39 -5.03 9.24
N TYR A 115 -9.12 -5.41 9.07
CA TYR A 115 -8.01 -4.45 9.06
C TYR A 115 -8.01 -3.63 7.77
N TYR A 116 -8.21 -4.30 6.63
CA TYR A 116 -8.40 -3.63 5.34
C TYR A 116 -9.54 -2.60 5.41
N ASP A 117 -10.74 -3.00 5.82
CA ASP A 117 -11.90 -2.11 5.89
C ASP A 117 -11.66 -0.94 6.84
N LYS A 118 -11.05 -1.21 8.00
CA LYS A 118 -10.72 -0.15 8.95
C LYS A 118 -9.75 0.88 8.36
N TYR A 119 -8.81 0.44 7.53
CA TYR A 119 -7.88 1.33 6.84
C TYR A 119 -8.59 2.18 5.79
N HIS A 120 -9.33 1.56 4.86
CA HIS A 120 -10.04 2.29 3.81
C HIS A 120 -11.13 3.20 4.36
N ASN A 121 -11.90 2.78 5.36
CA ASN A 121 -12.88 3.65 6.03
C ASN A 121 -12.22 4.88 6.67
N ARG A 122 -10.99 4.75 7.17
CA ARG A 122 -10.23 5.88 7.70
C ARG A 122 -9.77 6.80 6.56
N LEU A 123 -9.23 6.24 5.48
CA LEU A 123 -8.81 7.00 4.30
C LEU A 123 -10.01 7.79 3.74
N ASP A 124 -11.11 7.11 3.45
CA ASP A 124 -12.38 7.68 3.00
C ASP A 124 -12.85 8.85 3.85
N ARG A 125 -12.84 8.67 5.18
CA ARG A 125 -13.29 9.72 6.09
C ARG A 125 -12.38 10.94 6.04
N ILE A 126 -11.08 10.75 5.90
CA ILE A 126 -10.11 11.86 5.79
C ILE A 126 -10.33 12.59 4.47
N THR A 127 -10.37 11.86 3.35
CA THR A 127 -10.52 12.45 2.01
C THR A 127 -11.86 13.18 1.89
N LYS A 128 -12.98 12.53 2.25
CA LYS A 128 -14.34 13.13 2.26
C LYS A 128 -14.43 14.38 3.14
N ARG A 129 -13.65 14.47 4.22
CA ARG A 129 -13.65 15.67 5.07
C ARG A 129 -12.93 16.84 4.41
N ILE A 130 -11.84 16.58 3.68
CA ILE A 130 -11.04 17.61 3.02
C ILE A 130 -11.80 18.18 1.82
N ILE A 131 -12.29 17.31 0.94
CA ILE A 131 -12.96 17.70 -0.32
C ILE A 131 -14.28 18.45 -0.13
N LYS A 132 -14.79 18.55 1.11
CA LYS A 132 -15.93 19.43 1.43
C LYS A 132 -15.61 20.92 1.32
N LYS A 133 -14.32 21.30 1.40
CA LYS A 133 -13.87 22.69 1.45
C LYS A 133 -12.64 22.97 0.58
N ASP A 134 -11.74 22.00 0.47
CA ASP A 134 -10.42 22.15 -0.13
C ASP A 134 -10.24 21.20 -1.32
N LYS A 135 -9.28 21.50 -2.21
CA LYS A 135 -8.78 20.51 -3.18
C LYS A 135 -7.87 19.51 -2.46
N LEU A 136 -7.82 18.27 -2.95
CA LEU A 136 -7.00 17.21 -2.36
C LEU A 136 -6.12 16.55 -3.42
N LEU A 137 -4.82 16.60 -3.21
CA LEU A 137 -3.82 15.79 -3.88
C LEU A 137 -3.46 14.59 -3.00
N ILE A 138 -3.64 13.38 -3.54
CA ILE A 138 -3.16 12.15 -2.91
C ILE A 138 -1.88 11.75 -3.63
N LEU A 139 -0.79 11.64 -2.89
CA LEU A 139 0.46 11.07 -3.38
C LEU A 139 0.63 9.69 -2.77
N ASP A 140 0.69 8.69 -3.64
CA ASP A 140 0.89 7.29 -3.25
C ASP A 140 2.37 6.94 -3.32
N ILE A 141 2.98 6.78 -2.16
CA ILE A 141 4.43 6.81 -2.02
C ILE A 141 4.98 5.41 -1.80
N HIS A 142 5.85 5.02 -2.73
CA HIS A 142 6.52 3.73 -2.77
C HIS A 142 8.02 3.84 -2.92
N SER A 143 8.68 2.70 -2.72
CA SER A 143 10.03 2.43 -3.22
C SER A 143 10.00 1.11 -3.97
N TYR A 144 10.94 0.91 -4.89
CA TYR A 144 11.09 -0.36 -5.57
C TYR A 144 12.54 -0.86 -5.50
N SER A 145 12.74 -2.14 -5.79
CA SER A 145 14.04 -2.78 -5.82
C SER A 145 14.37 -3.17 -7.24
N ASP A 146 15.54 -2.78 -7.77
CA ASP A 146 16.03 -3.18 -9.08
C ASP A 146 16.04 -4.71 -9.26
N GLU A 147 16.42 -5.44 -8.21
CA GLU A 147 16.45 -6.91 -8.19
C GLU A 147 15.05 -7.52 -8.40
N LEU A 148 14.00 -6.84 -7.93
CA LEU A 148 12.62 -7.25 -8.16
C LEU A 148 12.08 -6.69 -9.48
N ALA A 149 12.42 -5.45 -9.83
CA ALA A 149 11.94 -4.76 -11.02
C ALA A 149 12.37 -5.47 -12.31
N ILE A 150 13.58 -6.03 -12.35
CA ILE A 150 14.11 -6.76 -13.52
C ILE A 150 13.26 -7.96 -13.95
N LYS A 151 12.38 -8.45 -13.08
CA LYS A 151 11.47 -9.57 -13.39
C LYS A 151 10.32 -9.18 -14.31
N HIS A 152 10.00 -7.89 -14.36
CA HIS A 152 8.85 -7.35 -15.10
C HIS A 152 9.22 -6.20 -16.04
N HIS A 153 10.41 -5.63 -15.87
CA HIS A 153 10.88 -4.45 -16.61
C HIS A 153 12.34 -4.62 -17.04
N ASN A 154 12.75 -3.87 -18.07
CA ASN A 154 14.12 -3.84 -18.55
C ASN A 154 14.85 -2.61 -17.99
N ALA A 155 16.15 -2.76 -17.73
CA ALA A 155 17.03 -1.66 -17.33
C ALA A 155 17.24 -0.64 -18.49
N PRO A 156 17.63 0.61 -18.20
CA PRO A 156 17.91 1.18 -16.87
C PRO A 156 16.64 1.47 -16.06
N PHE A 157 16.71 1.29 -14.74
CA PHE A 157 15.63 1.67 -13.82
C PHE A 157 15.82 3.14 -13.40
N PRO A 158 14.77 3.97 -13.45
CA PRO A 158 14.91 5.40 -13.15
C PRO A 158 14.85 5.65 -11.63
N ASP A 159 15.75 6.47 -11.08
CA ASP A 159 15.80 6.77 -9.64
C ASP A 159 14.44 7.19 -9.05
N ILE A 160 13.60 7.87 -9.85
CA ILE A 160 12.24 8.27 -9.49
C ILE A 160 11.28 7.86 -10.60
N CYS A 161 10.23 7.11 -10.23
CA CYS A 161 9.10 6.78 -11.09
C CYS A 161 7.88 7.62 -10.69
N ILE A 162 7.18 8.18 -11.67
CA ILE A 162 5.86 8.79 -11.47
C ILE A 162 4.82 7.91 -12.17
N GLY A 163 4.00 7.22 -11.38
CA GLY A 163 2.89 6.44 -11.87
C GLY A 163 1.60 7.27 -11.86
N VAL A 164 0.85 7.23 -12.95
CA VAL A 164 -0.51 7.77 -13.02
C VAL A 164 -1.45 6.71 -13.57
N GLU A 165 -2.67 6.67 -13.04
CA GLU A 165 -3.75 5.91 -13.65
C GLU A 165 -4.52 6.84 -14.57
N LYS A 166 -4.73 6.45 -15.83
CA LYS A 166 -5.22 7.32 -16.90
C LYS A 166 -6.59 7.95 -16.60
N ASP A 167 -7.39 7.26 -15.79
CA ASP A 167 -8.74 7.72 -15.44
C ASP A 167 -8.79 8.47 -14.10
N TYR A 168 -7.66 8.60 -13.38
CA TYR A 168 -7.62 9.13 -12.01
C TYR A 168 -6.42 10.06 -11.74
N TYR A 169 -6.08 10.91 -12.71
CA TYR A 169 -5.04 11.93 -12.56
C TYR A 169 -5.50 13.30 -13.08
N ASP A 170 -4.81 14.36 -12.65
CA ASP A 170 -4.99 15.72 -13.17
C ASP A 170 -3.75 16.08 -13.98
N GLU A 171 -3.92 16.44 -15.26
CA GLU A 171 -2.82 16.78 -16.16
C GLU A 171 -2.02 17.98 -15.67
N GLU A 172 -2.62 18.89 -14.89
CA GLU A 172 -1.91 20.02 -14.28
C GLU A 172 -0.85 19.58 -13.26
N ILE A 173 -0.92 18.35 -12.73
CA ILE A 173 0.09 17.84 -11.77
C ILE A 173 1.37 17.38 -12.49
N LEU A 174 1.27 17.03 -13.78
CA LEU A 174 2.39 16.47 -14.55
C LEU A 174 3.18 17.50 -15.37
N ASN A 175 2.67 18.73 -15.48
CA ASN A 175 3.27 19.84 -16.23
C ASN A 175 3.88 20.89 -15.30
#